data_AF-A0AAU3EWD8-F1
#
_entry.id   AF-A0AAU3EWD8-F1
#
_cell.length_a   1.000
_cell.length_b   1.000
_cell.length_c   1.000
_cell.angle_alpha   90.00
_cell.angle_beta   90.00
_cell.angle_gamma   90.00
#
_symmetry.space_group_name_H-M   'P 1'
#
loop_
_entity.id
_entity.type
_entity.pdbx_description
1 polymer ?
#
loop_
_entity_poly.entity_id
_entity_poly.type
_entity_poly.pdbx_seq_one_letter_code
_entity_poly.pdbx_strand_id
1 'polypeptide(L)'
;MDTEALQAVALQLWMGATYPWARLTASPNRTDVSFWWAETYDFPEDLRAAQFVLHRTRAEYEALCRTLPWSVTPEPGWTSEKYVLNDRVASFPDSPGYTAEQLPEEKRLRQRLLALSIAVSTHPYWETPTLQGKVVDARMALKHVHERADDEAA
;
A
#
# COMPACT_ATOMS: atom_id res chain seq x y z
N MET A 1 -19.55 2.85 -13.20
CA MET A 1 -18.25 3.05 -12.55
C MET A 1 -17.37 1.90 -12.98
N ASP A 2 -16.44 2.17 -13.90
CA ASP A 2 -15.63 1.14 -14.56
C ASP A 2 -14.57 0.57 -13.63
N THR A 3 -14.40 -0.75 -13.69
CA THR A 3 -13.47 -1.54 -12.86
C THR A 3 -12.02 -1.09 -13.04
N GLU A 4 -11.66 -0.55 -14.20
CA GLU A 4 -10.34 0.07 -14.45
C GLU A 4 -10.13 1.35 -13.65
N ALA A 5 -11.15 2.20 -13.51
CA ALA A 5 -11.05 3.43 -12.72
C ALA A 5 -10.85 3.10 -11.23
N LEU A 6 -11.48 2.02 -10.75
CA LEU A 6 -11.25 1.49 -9.40
C LEU A 6 -9.85 0.88 -9.24
N GLN A 7 -9.31 0.21 -10.27
CA GLN A 7 -7.92 -0.28 -10.27
C GLN A 7 -6.90 0.86 -10.30
N ALA A 8 -7.14 1.92 -11.06
CA ALA A 8 -6.27 3.08 -11.14
C ALA A 8 -6.26 3.88 -9.82
N VAL A 9 -7.43 4.11 -9.21
CA VAL A 9 -7.52 4.76 -7.89
C VAL A 9 -6.91 3.89 -6.80
N ALA A 10 -7.11 2.57 -6.85
CA ALA A 10 -6.42 1.64 -5.96
C ALA A 10 -4.90 1.74 -6.14
N LEU A 11 -4.36 1.67 -7.36
CA LEU A 11 -2.93 1.78 -7.65
C LEU A 11 -2.33 3.15 -7.23
N GLN A 12 -3.06 4.25 -7.41
CA GLN A 12 -2.64 5.59 -6.99
C GLN A 12 -2.58 5.69 -5.45
N LEU A 13 -3.50 5.04 -4.74
CA LEU A 13 -3.46 4.92 -3.27
C LEU A 13 -2.39 3.92 -2.79
N TRP A 14 -1.99 2.97 -3.65
CA TRP A 14 -1.11 1.82 -3.37
C TRP A 14 0.39 2.07 -3.60
N MET A 15 0.76 3.02 -4.49
CA MET A 15 2.17 3.36 -4.80
C MET A 15 2.81 4.41 -3.86
N GLY A 16 2.13 4.83 -2.80
CA GLY A 16 2.67 5.81 -1.84
C GLY A 16 3.65 5.25 -0.80
N ALA A 17 3.87 3.92 -0.75
CA ALA A 17 4.63 3.28 0.33
C ALA A 17 6.10 2.97 -0.01
N THR A 18 6.59 3.22 -1.23
CA THR A 18 7.91 2.69 -1.64
C THR A 18 8.74 3.52 -2.62
N TYR A 19 8.50 4.85 -2.75
CA TYR A 19 9.40 5.71 -3.55
C TYR A 19 9.93 6.96 -2.83
N PRO A 20 11.18 7.38 -3.09
CA PRO A 20 11.98 8.28 -2.26
C PRO A 20 11.86 9.76 -2.66
N TRP A 21 10.73 10.19 -3.22
CA TRP A 21 10.52 11.60 -3.60
C TRP A 21 10.14 12.49 -2.39
N ALA A 22 9.92 11.90 -1.21
CA ALA A 22 9.81 12.62 0.06
C ALA A 22 11.08 13.41 0.47
N ARG A 23 12.15 13.38 -0.34
CA ARG A 23 13.43 14.07 -0.09
C ARG A 23 13.59 15.43 -0.79
N LEU A 24 12.60 15.94 -1.55
CA LEU A 24 12.80 17.15 -2.40
C LEU A 24 11.93 18.38 -2.12
N THR A 25 11.44 18.57 -0.89
CA THR A 25 11.00 19.90 -0.43
C THR A 25 11.63 20.24 0.92
N ALA A 26 12.96 20.34 0.94
CA ALA A 26 13.67 20.99 2.05
C ALA A 26 13.37 22.50 2.02
N SER A 27 12.24 22.88 2.60
CA SER A 27 11.95 24.26 3.01
C SER A 27 12.91 24.65 4.15
N PRO A 28 13.45 25.89 4.21
CA PRO A 28 14.45 26.28 5.19
C PRO A 28 13.95 26.40 6.64
N ASN A 29 12.65 26.19 6.91
CA ASN A 29 12.10 26.35 8.25
C ASN A 29 11.78 24.98 8.88
N ARG A 30 12.82 24.37 9.47
CA ARG A 30 12.84 23.01 10.02
C ARG A 30 12.51 22.98 11.53
N THR A 31 11.43 23.62 11.94
CA THR A 31 10.92 23.53 13.32
C THR A 31 9.42 23.33 13.42
N ASP A 32 8.72 23.20 12.30
CA ASP A 32 7.29 22.95 12.29
C ASP A 32 6.92 21.83 11.31
N VAL A 33 7.25 20.59 11.70
CA VAL A 33 6.67 19.37 11.11
C VAL A 33 5.33 19.01 11.78
N SER A 34 4.86 19.85 12.70
CA SER A 34 3.64 19.65 13.49
C SER A 34 2.39 20.23 12.82
N PHE A 35 2.53 20.97 11.71
CA PHE A 35 1.44 21.81 11.18
C PHE A 35 0.50 21.17 10.16
N TRP A 36 0.71 19.93 9.71
CA TRP A 36 -0.10 19.34 8.62
C TRP A 36 -0.82 18.03 8.97
N TRP A 37 -0.75 17.57 10.23
CA TRP A 37 -1.39 16.33 10.68
C TRP A 37 -2.34 16.50 11.88
N ALA A 38 -2.52 17.73 12.38
CA ALA A 38 -3.32 18.03 13.57
C ALA A 38 -4.84 18.04 13.32
N GLU A 39 -5.31 17.76 12.11
CA GLU A 39 -6.74 17.58 11.89
C GLU A 39 -7.14 16.16 12.31
N THR A 40 -7.59 16.03 13.56
CA THR A 40 -8.19 14.80 14.08
C THR A 40 -9.53 14.58 13.40
N TYR A 41 -9.53 13.78 12.35
CA TYR A 41 -10.74 13.25 11.74
C TYR A 41 -11.36 12.19 12.66
N ASP A 42 -12.66 12.32 12.91
CA ASP A 42 -13.43 11.32 13.64
C ASP A 42 -13.88 10.21 12.68
N PHE A 43 -12.95 9.31 12.35
CA PHE A 43 -13.22 8.20 11.44
C PHE A 43 -14.21 7.22 12.05
N PRO A 44 -15.23 6.75 11.33
CA PRO A 44 -16.10 5.66 11.77
C PRO A 44 -15.32 4.40 12.17
N GLU A 45 -15.81 3.68 13.18
CA GLU A 45 -15.13 2.49 13.71
C GLU A 45 -14.96 1.39 12.66
N ASP A 46 -15.97 1.17 11.83
CA ASP A 46 -15.93 0.22 10.72
C ASP A 46 -14.86 0.58 9.68
N LEU A 47 -14.70 1.86 9.36
CA LEU A 47 -13.63 2.34 8.47
C LEU A 47 -12.24 2.15 9.09
N ARG A 48 -12.08 2.43 10.38
CA ARG A 48 -10.81 2.17 11.10
C ARG A 48 -10.49 0.68 11.16
N ALA A 49 -11.47 -0.15 11.46
CA ALA A 49 -11.33 -1.60 11.51
C ALA A 49 -10.96 -2.17 10.12
N ALA A 50 -11.63 -1.71 9.05
CA ALA A 50 -11.30 -2.09 7.69
C ALA A 50 -9.87 -1.71 7.30
N GLN A 51 -9.42 -0.50 7.66
CA GLN A 51 -8.05 -0.05 7.45
C GLN A 51 -7.03 -0.90 8.21
N PHE A 52 -7.31 -1.24 9.48
CA PHE A 52 -6.45 -2.09 10.28
C PHE A 52 -6.31 -3.50 9.67
N VAL A 53 -7.43 -4.11 9.28
CA VAL A 53 -7.42 -5.43 8.64
C VAL A 53 -6.71 -5.38 7.28
N LEU A 54 -6.82 -4.28 6.53
CA LEU A 54 -6.08 -4.06 5.29
C LEU A 54 -4.56 -4.07 5.53
N HIS A 55 -4.09 -3.30 6.51
CA HIS A 55 -2.66 -3.23 6.85
C HIS A 55 -2.11 -4.57 7.32
N ARG A 56 -2.84 -5.28 8.18
CA ARG A 56 -2.47 -6.62 8.61
C ARG A 56 -2.40 -7.61 7.45
N THR A 57 -3.42 -7.62 6.58
CA THR A 57 -3.46 -8.51 5.41
C THR A 57 -2.29 -8.19 4.46
N ARG A 58 -1.91 -6.91 4.35
CA ARG A 58 -0.75 -6.49 3.56
C ARG A 58 0.55 -7.02 4.15
N ALA A 59 0.74 -6.92 5.46
CA ALA A 59 1.90 -7.48 6.14
C ALA A 59 2.00 -9.00 5.94
N GLU A 60 0.87 -9.72 6.03
CA GLU A 60 0.78 -11.17 5.75
C GLU A 60 1.16 -11.48 4.29
N TYR A 61 0.63 -10.73 3.33
CA TYR A 61 0.95 -10.88 1.90
C TYR A 61 2.42 -10.60 1.60
N GLU A 62 2.99 -9.52 2.16
CA GLU A 62 4.40 -9.20 1.98
C GLU A 62 5.31 -10.26 2.62
N ALA A 63 4.93 -10.81 3.78
CA ALA A 63 5.65 -11.92 4.39
C ALA A 63 5.64 -13.15 3.48
N LEU A 64 4.49 -13.49 2.89
CA LEU A 64 4.39 -14.57 1.90
C LEU A 64 5.30 -14.28 0.69
N CYS A 65 5.19 -13.12 0.06
CA CYS A 65 6.01 -12.74 -1.11
C CYS A 65 7.52 -12.83 -0.86
N ARG A 66 8.00 -12.57 0.36
CA ARG A 66 9.43 -12.74 0.70
C ARG A 66 9.89 -14.20 0.70
N THR A 67 8.97 -15.15 0.85
CA THR A 67 9.26 -16.59 0.82
C THR A 67 9.07 -17.21 -0.56
N LEU A 68 8.36 -16.53 -1.45
CA LEU A 68 8.03 -17.05 -2.77
C LEU A 68 9.20 -16.90 -3.75
N PRO A 69 9.35 -17.85 -4.69
CA PRO A 69 10.23 -17.66 -5.84
C PRO A 69 9.84 -16.43 -6.65
N TRP A 70 10.77 -15.89 -7.44
CA TRP A 70 10.51 -14.66 -8.20
C TRP A 70 9.55 -14.86 -9.38
N SER A 71 9.41 -16.08 -9.92
CA SER A 71 8.37 -16.41 -10.92
C SER A 71 7.33 -17.38 -10.35
N VAL A 72 6.09 -17.19 -10.81
CA VAL A 72 4.94 -18.06 -10.53
C VAL A 72 5.05 -19.39 -11.27
N THR A 73 5.54 -19.36 -12.51
CA THR A 73 5.81 -20.54 -13.31
C THR A 73 7.28 -20.93 -13.22
N PRO A 74 7.63 -22.21 -13.44
CA PRO A 74 9.03 -22.60 -13.55
C PRO A 74 9.69 -21.84 -14.70
N GLU A 75 10.74 -21.09 -14.40
CA GLU A 75 11.45 -20.27 -15.38
C GLU A 75 12.97 -20.37 -15.19
N PRO A 76 13.73 -20.44 -16.29
CA PRO A 76 15.18 -20.39 -16.21
C PRO A 76 15.64 -19.00 -15.73
N GLY A 77 16.72 -19.00 -14.98
CA GLY A 77 17.42 -17.81 -14.56
C GLY A 77 17.97 -17.07 -15.76
N TRP A 78 18.01 -15.75 -15.64
CA TRP A 78 18.49 -14.88 -16.70
C TRP A 78 19.21 -13.67 -16.12
N THR A 79 20.11 -13.11 -16.90
CA THR A 79 20.87 -11.90 -16.55
C THR A 79 20.58 -10.83 -17.58
N SER A 80 20.20 -9.64 -17.11
CA SER A 80 19.89 -8.52 -17.99
C SER A 80 21.13 -8.02 -18.70
N GLU A 81 20.97 -7.54 -19.92
CA GLU A 81 22.05 -6.84 -20.61
C GLU A 81 22.28 -5.45 -20.01
N LYS A 82 23.52 -4.97 -20.09
CA LYS A 82 23.90 -3.64 -19.62
C LYS A 82 23.33 -2.59 -20.58
N TYR A 83 22.46 -1.71 -20.10
CA TYR A 83 21.94 -0.61 -20.91
C TYR A 83 22.84 0.64 -20.83
N VAL A 84 22.96 1.37 -21.93
CA VAL A 84 23.87 2.54 -22.09
C VAL A 84 23.64 3.64 -21.04
N LEU A 85 22.43 3.74 -20.48
CA LEU A 85 22.05 4.73 -19.47
C LEU A 85 21.96 4.16 -18.04
N ASN A 86 22.18 2.85 -17.86
CA ASN A 86 22.11 2.20 -16.56
C ASN A 86 23.12 1.04 -16.49
N ASP A 87 24.20 1.25 -15.75
CA ASP A 87 25.27 0.27 -15.55
C ASP A 87 24.86 -0.92 -14.68
N ARG A 88 23.62 -0.92 -14.16
CA ARG A 88 23.13 -1.95 -13.25
C ARG A 88 22.68 -3.18 -14.03
N VAL A 89 23.43 -4.27 -13.87
CA VAL A 89 23.07 -5.61 -14.35
C VAL A 89 22.25 -6.31 -13.26
N ALA A 90 21.03 -6.75 -13.60
CA ALA A 90 20.21 -7.59 -12.74
C ALA A 90 20.38 -9.05 -13.14
N SER A 91 20.60 -9.94 -12.18
CA SER A 91 20.70 -11.38 -12.42
C SER A 91 19.69 -12.09 -11.52
N PHE A 92 18.88 -12.95 -12.12
CA PHE A 92 17.88 -13.77 -11.44
C PHE A 92 18.25 -15.25 -11.58
N PRO A 93 18.25 -16.03 -10.48
CA PRO A 93 18.51 -17.47 -10.52
C PRO A 93 17.33 -18.23 -11.14
N ASP A 94 17.48 -19.52 -11.42
CA ASP A 94 16.35 -20.37 -11.83
C ASP A 94 15.21 -20.31 -10.79
N SER A 95 13.98 -20.11 -11.26
CA SER A 95 12.78 -20.15 -10.42
C SER A 95 12.07 -21.49 -10.60
N PRO A 96 11.82 -22.25 -9.52
CA PRO A 96 11.00 -23.47 -9.60
C PRO A 96 9.50 -23.19 -9.79
N GLY A 97 9.05 -21.94 -9.73
CA GLY A 97 7.62 -21.61 -9.72
C GLY A 97 6.98 -21.79 -8.34
N TYR A 98 5.69 -21.44 -8.22
CA TYR A 98 4.95 -21.57 -6.96
C TYR A 98 4.49 -23.01 -6.76
N THR A 99 4.53 -23.47 -5.51
CA THR A 99 3.95 -24.78 -5.15
C THR A 99 2.42 -24.75 -5.21
N ALA A 100 1.81 -25.94 -5.21
CA ALA A 100 0.36 -26.11 -5.24
C ALA A 100 -0.36 -25.49 -4.03
N GLU A 101 0.36 -25.33 -2.90
CA GLU A 101 -0.12 -24.72 -1.66
C GLU A 101 0.10 -23.20 -1.66
N GLN A 102 1.18 -22.72 -2.28
CA GLN A 102 1.54 -21.30 -2.32
C GLN A 102 0.62 -20.49 -3.24
N LEU A 103 0.26 -21.04 -4.39
CA LEU A 103 -0.58 -20.37 -5.38
C LEU A 103 -2.00 -20.02 -4.86
N PRO A 104 -2.76 -20.95 -4.24
CA PRO A 104 -4.07 -20.61 -3.68
C PRO A 104 -3.96 -19.62 -2.52
N GLU A 105 -2.88 -19.67 -1.73
CA GLU A 105 -2.69 -18.76 -0.60
C GLU A 105 -2.36 -17.33 -1.07
N GLU A 106 -1.49 -17.17 -2.08
CA GLU A 106 -1.24 -15.87 -2.73
C GLU A 106 -2.54 -15.29 -3.28
N LYS A 107 -3.31 -16.11 -4.02
CA LYS A 107 -4.58 -15.70 -4.62
C LYS A 107 -5.59 -15.28 -3.56
N ARG A 108 -5.70 -16.04 -2.47
CA ARG A 108 -6.60 -15.74 -1.34
C ARG A 108 -6.25 -14.38 -0.72
N LEU A 109 -4.97 -14.14 -0.41
CA LEU A 109 -4.51 -12.88 0.17
C LEU A 109 -4.71 -11.71 -0.80
N ARG A 110 -4.40 -11.89 -2.09
CA ARG A 110 -4.60 -10.86 -3.11
C ARG A 110 -6.07 -10.48 -3.29
N GLN A 111 -6.96 -11.45 -3.30
CA GLN A 111 -8.41 -11.21 -3.36
C GLN A 111 -8.90 -10.48 -2.12
N ARG A 112 -8.42 -10.86 -0.93
CA ARG A 112 -8.76 -10.19 0.33
C ARG A 112 -8.26 -8.73 0.34
N LEU A 113 -7.03 -8.48 -0.11
CA LEU A 113 -6.48 -7.13 -0.23
C LEU A 113 -7.30 -6.26 -1.17
N LEU A 114 -7.73 -6.79 -2.31
CA LEU A 114 -8.58 -6.08 -3.25
C LEU A 114 -9.94 -5.72 -2.62
N ALA A 115 -10.60 -6.71 -1.98
CA ALA A 115 -11.89 -6.49 -1.33
C ALA A 115 -11.82 -5.42 -0.23
N LEU A 116 -10.79 -5.47 0.62
CA LEU A 116 -10.57 -4.48 1.68
C LEU A 116 -10.24 -3.09 1.12
N SER A 117 -9.43 -3.03 0.05
CA SER A 117 -9.08 -1.76 -0.59
C SER A 117 -10.32 -1.09 -1.20
N ILE A 118 -11.23 -1.87 -1.79
CA ILE A 118 -12.52 -1.38 -2.29
C ILE A 118 -13.36 -0.88 -1.11
N ALA A 119 -13.55 -1.69 -0.07
CA ALA A 119 -14.36 -1.32 1.09
C ALA A 119 -13.91 0.00 1.74
N VAL A 120 -12.60 0.19 1.91
CA VAL A 120 -12.03 1.44 2.42
C VAL A 120 -12.24 2.57 1.41
N SER A 121 -11.96 2.37 0.12
CA SER A 121 -11.98 3.45 -0.88
C SER A 121 -13.38 3.97 -1.20
N THR A 122 -14.39 3.10 -1.16
CA THR A 122 -15.79 3.41 -1.48
C THR A 122 -16.65 3.63 -0.24
N HIS A 123 -16.03 3.87 0.92
CA HIS A 123 -16.77 4.05 2.17
C HIS A 123 -17.66 5.31 2.14
N PRO A 124 -18.92 5.27 2.60
CA PRO A 124 -19.84 6.41 2.60
C PRO A 124 -19.31 7.65 3.33
N TYR A 125 -18.42 7.46 4.30
CA TYR A 125 -17.73 8.55 5.01
C TYR A 125 -17.08 9.57 4.05
N TRP A 126 -16.56 9.13 2.91
CA TRP A 126 -15.89 10.01 1.95
C TRP A 126 -16.83 10.97 1.22
N GLU A 127 -18.13 10.69 1.22
CA GLU A 127 -19.15 11.55 0.61
C GLU A 127 -19.75 12.55 1.61
N THR A 128 -19.26 12.53 2.86
CA THR A 128 -19.77 13.45 3.89
C THR A 128 -19.42 14.90 3.55
N PRO A 129 -20.36 15.85 3.70
CA PRO A 129 -20.10 17.27 3.42
C PRO A 129 -18.93 17.85 4.21
N THR A 130 -18.65 17.31 5.39
CA THR A 130 -17.53 17.70 6.27
C THR A 130 -16.16 17.47 5.66
N LEU A 131 -16.04 16.59 4.67
CA LEU A 131 -14.78 16.25 4.00
C LEU A 131 -14.62 16.92 2.63
N GLN A 132 -15.53 17.81 2.23
CA GLN A 132 -15.44 18.49 0.94
C GLN A 132 -14.10 19.26 0.83
N GLY A 133 -13.28 18.88 -0.16
CA GLY A 133 -11.94 19.43 -0.35
C GLY A 133 -10.83 18.85 0.56
N LYS A 134 -11.18 17.97 1.51
CA LYS A 134 -10.25 17.37 2.51
C LYS A 134 -10.13 15.85 2.41
N VAL A 135 -10.82 15.21 1.47
CA VAL A 135 -10.86 13.74 1.33
C VAL A 135 -9.45 13.13 1.20
N VAL A 136 -8.54 13.79 0.48
CA VAL A 136 -7.17 13.30 0.31
C VAL A 136 -6.42 13.31 1.64
N ASP A 137 -6.47 14.42 2.37
CA ASP A 137 -5.82 14.57 3.67
C ASP A 137 -6.40 13.58 4.70
N ALA A 138 -7.72 13.42 4.71
CA ALA A 138 -8.40 12.44 5.57
C ALA A 138 -7.99 10.99 5.24
N ARG A 139 -7.82 10.64 3.96
CA ARG A 139 -7.32 9.30 3.57
C ARG A 139 -5.86 9.10 3.97
N MET A 140 -5.04 10.15 3.92
CA MET A 140 -3.66 10.08 4.40
C MET A 140 -3.61 9.91 5.92
N ALA A 141 -4.39 10.67 6.67
CA ALA A 141 -4.51 10.52 8.11
C ALA A 141 -5.02 9.13 8.51
N LEU A 142 -6.00 8.56 7.80
CA LEU A 142 -6.55 7.23 8.06
C LEU A 142 -5.47 6.14 8.07
N LYS A 143 -4.46 6.24 7.18
CA LYS A 143 -3.38 5.25 7.09
C LYS A 143 -2.58 5.13 8.38
N HIS A 144 -2.49 6.20 9.18
CA HIS A 144 -1.68 6.30 10.41
C HIS A 144 -2.49 6.21 11.70
N VAL A 145 -3.82 6.04 11.62
CA VAL A 145 -4.70 6.03 12.81
C VAL A 145 -4.31 4.97 13.84
N HIS A 146 -3.83 3.81 13.38
CA HIS A 146 -3.43 2.70 14.24
C HIS A 146 -2.09 2.95 14.95
N GLU A 147 -1.12 3.60 14.28
CA GLU A 147 0.17 3.97 14.88
C GLU A 147 -0.04 4.95 16.04
N ARG A 148 -0.94 5.92 15.87
CA ARG A 148 -1.28 6.89 16.92
C ARG A 148 -1.99 6.26 18.12
N ALA A 149 -2.80 5.23 17.89
CA ALA A 149 -3.50 4.52 18.97
C ALA A 149 -2.52 3.70 19.82
N ASP A 150 -1.49 3.11 19.19
CA ASP A 150 -0.44 2.36 19.89
C ASP A 150 0.46 3.31 20.73
N ASP A 151 0.74 4.52 20.24
CA ASP A 151 1.51 5.55 20.97
C ASP A 151 0.77 6.13 22.19
N GLU A 152 -0.56 6.26 22.13
CA GLU A 152 -1.38 6.78 23.25
C GLU A 152 -1.61 5.72 24.35
N ALA A 153 -1.50 4.43 24.02
CA ALA A 153 -1.67 3.32 24.94
C ALA A 153 -0.38 2.91 25.67
N ALA A 154 0.78 3.49 25.32
CA ALA A 154 2.11 3.20 25.87
C ALA A 154 2.55 4.20 26.96
#